data_AF-A0A6P6IHG5-F1
#
_entry.id   AF-A0A6P6IHG5-F1
#
_cell.length_a   1.000
_cell.length_b   1.000
_cell.length_c   1.000
_cell.angle_alpha   90.00
_cell.angle_beta   90.00
_cell.angle_gamma   90.00
#
_symmetry.space_group_name_H-M   'P 1'
#
loop_
_entity.id
_entity.type
_entity.pdbx_description
1 polymer ?
#
loop_
_entity_poly.entity_id
_entity_poly.type
_entity_poly.pdbx_seq_one_letter_code
_entity_poly.pdbx_strand_id
1 'polypeptide(L)'
;MRRARELLAFCCLVLSTTGRPSRVLCFSLSDFCAQTLNSDVKPGFPKTINPNDSAVLKAARHSVERFNNCTNDIFLFKESHISRALVQEGNVLDTEPQSHLGTKNWCHEQDQHEWIVKGLKYMLDMEIGRTSCKKTQHPSLDNCDFQTNHTLQRTFSCYSEVWVIPWLQRFEVPVLHCQ
;
A
#
# COMPACT_ATOMS: atom_id res chain seq x y z
N MET A 1 -18.76 -56.95 -26.18
CA MET A 1 -20.06 -56.59 -25.59
C MET A 1 -20.21 -55.07 -25.64
N ARG A 2 -21.25 -54.57 -26.32
CA ARG A 2 -21.53 -53.13 -26.52
C ARG A 2 -22.13 -52.55 -25.23
N ARG A 3 -21.63 -51.40 -24.73
CA ARG A 3 -22.29 -50.64 -23.65
C ARG A 3 -23.12 -49.51 -24.26
N ALA A 4 -24.43 -49.65 -24.15
CA ALA A 4 -25.41 -48.65 -24.55
C ALA A 4 -25.37 -47.45 -23.59
N ARG A 5 -25.49 -46.25 -24.17
CA ARG A 5 -25.81 -45.00 -23.48
C ARG A 5 -27.32 -44.99 -23.26
N GLU A 6 -27.79 -44.70 -22.05
CA GLU A 6 -29.18 -44.30 -21.83
C GLU A 6 -29.28 -43.03 -20.99
N LEU A 7 -30.32 -42.27 -21.31
CA LEU A 7 -30.49 -40.82 -21.14
C LEU A 7 -30.92 -40.45 -19.71
N LEU A 8 -30.34 -39.38 -19.15
CA LEU A 8 -30.87 -38.75 -17.95
C LEU A 8 -32.05 -37.85 -18.32
N ALA A 9 -33.25 -38.21 -17.86
CA ALA A 9 -34.45 -37.39 -17.94
C ALA A 9 -34.40 -36.29 -16.87
N PHE A 10 -34.39 -35.02 -17.30
CA PHE A 10 -34.61 -33.88 -16.41
C PHE A 10 -36.11 -33.58 -16.35
N CYS A 11 -36.73 -33.88 -15.20
CA CYS A 11 -38.10 -33.46 -14.91
C CYS A 11 -38.07 -32.04 -14.34
N CYS A 12 -38.56 -31.05 -15.08
CA CYS A 12 -38.72 -29.68 -14.59
C CYS A 12 -40.09 -29.52 -13.93
N LEU A 13 -40.14 -29.41 -12.59
CA LEU A 13 -41.32 -28.90 -11.90
C LEU A 13 -41.17 -27.37 -11.77
N VAL A 14 -42.02 -26.64 -12.47
CA VAL A 14 -42.12 -25.17 -12.38
C VAL A 14 -43.10 -24.84 -11.25
N LEU A 15 -42.61 -24.36 -10.10
CA LEU A 15 -43.44 -23.63 -9.14
C LEU A 15 -43.21 -22.14 -9.32
N SER A 16 -44.18 -21.46 -9.92
CA SER A 16 -44.27 -20.01 -9.92
C SER A 16 -44.81 -19.53 -8.58
N THR A 17 -43.94 -19.00 -7.72
CA THR A 17 -44.36 -18.12 -6.62
C THR A 17 -43.69 -16.76 -6.77
N THR A 18 -44.50 -15.73 -6.62
CA THR A 18 -44.20 -14.33 -6.83
C THR A 18 -43.23 -13.79 -5.78
N GLY A 19 -42.16 -13.13 -6.23
CA GLY A 19 -41.51 -12.00 -5.54
C GLY A 19 -40.60 -12.32 -4.34
N ARG A 20 -39.30 -12.57 -4.59
CA ARG A 20 -38.11 -12.08 -3.85
C ARG A 20 -36.83 -12.77 -4.38
N PRO A 21 -35.65 -12.10 -4.33
CA PRO A 21 -34.47 -12.57 -5.05
C PRO A 21 -33.83 -13.82 -4.41
N SER A 22 -33.58 -14.77 -5.30
CA SER A 22 -32.77 -16.00 -5.26
C SER A 22 -31.94 -16.29 -3.99
N ARG A 23 -32.41 -17.26 -3.18
CA ARG A 23 -31.50 -18.17 -2.46
C ARG A 23 -31.35 -19.43 -3.31
N VAL A 24 -30.21 -19.58 -3.97
CA VAL A 24 -29.86 -20.80 -4.71
C VAL A 24 -29.34 -21.82 -3.69
N LEU A 25 -30.08 -22.91 -3.46
CA LEU A 25 -29.57 -24.10 -2.77
C LEU A 25 -29.03 -25.06 -3.83
N CYS A 26 -27.72 -25.03 -4.05
CA CYS A 26 -27.05 -26.02 -4.91
C CYS A 26 -26.71 -27.28 -4.10
N PHE A 27 -27.27 -28.41 -4.51
CA PHE A 27 -26.81 -29.76 -4.13
C PHE A 27 -25.95 -30.32 -5.27
N SER A 28 -24.62 -30.23 -5.17
CA SER A 28 -23.67 -31.22 -5.73
C SER A 28 -22.22 -30.86 -5.37
N LEU A 29 -21.43 -31.89 -5.11
CA LEU A 29 -20.06 -31.87 -4.60
C LEU A 29 -19.05 -31.50 -5.72
N SER A 30 -18.68 -30.21 -5.86
CA SER A 30 -17.36 -29.77 -6.39
C SER A 30 -17.22 -28.25 -6.59
N ASP A 31 -17.67 -27.41 -5.66
CA ASP A 31 -17.27 -26.00 -5.62
C ASP A 31 -16.90 -25.60 -4.19
N PHE A 32 -15.61 -25.69 -3.89
CA PHE A 32 -15.03 -25.16 -2.67
C PHE A 32 -14.76 -23.65 -2.86
N CYS A 33 -15.51 -22.86 -2.10
CA CYS A 33 -15.21 -21.50 -1.61
C CYS A 33 -15.09 -20.36 -2.65
N ALA A 34 -16.15 -19.57 -2.82
CA ALA A 34 -16.29 -18.27 -2.13
C ALA A 34 -17.51 -17.52 -2.68
N GLN A 35 -18.43 -17.18 -1.78
CA GLN A 35 -19.54 -16.28 -2.07
C GLN A 35 -18.98 -14.87 -2.29
N THR A 36 -19.36 -14.29 -3.42
CA THR A 36 -19.38 -12.87 -3.80
C THR A 36 -18.88 -11.87 -2.75
N LEU A 37 -17.76 -11.23 -3.11
CA LEU A 37 -17.18 -10.02 -2.53
C LEU A 37 -18.25 -8.96 -2.21
N ASN A 38 -18.61 -8.83 -0.93
CA ASN A 38 -19.23 -7.61 -0.43
C ASN A 38 -18.11 -6.63 -0.06
N SER A 39 -17.60 -5.90 -1.05
CA SER A 39 -17.04 -4.53 -0.92
C SER A 39 -16.50 -4.08 -2.27
N ASP A 40 -17.37 -3.91 -3.26
CA ASP A 40 -16.99 -3.39 -4.58
C ASP A 40 -16.85 -1.85 -4.53
N VAL A 41 -15.84 -1.37 -3.81
CA VAL A 41 -15.20 -0.10 -4.12
C VAL A 41 -13.86 -0.45 -4.72
N LYS A 42 -13.86 -0.70 -6.04
CA LYS A 42 -12.62 -0.81 -6.81
C LYS A 42 -11.79 0.45 -6.52
N PRO A 43 -10.55 0.32 -6.04
CA PRO A 43 -9.69 1.47 -5.85
C PRO A 43 -9.63 2.29 -7.15
N GLY A 44 -9.68 3.62 -7.03
CA GLY A 44 -9.51 4.47 -8.20
C GLY A 44 -8.17 4.19 -8.88
N PHE A 45 -8.05 4.42 -10.18
CA PHE A 45 -6.72 4.39 -10.81
C PHE A 45 -5.84 5.48 -10.18
N PRO A 46 -4.53 5.24 -9.99
CA PRO A 46 -3.60 6.28 -9.55
C PRO A 46 -3.72 7.52 -10.42
N LYS A 47 -3.86 8.67 -9.79
CA LYS A 47 -3.89 9.97 -10.46
C LYS A 47 -2.64 10.75 -10.10
N THR A 48 -2.09 11.47 -11.08
CA THR A 48 -1.00 12.39 -10.81
C THR A 48 -1.48 13.52 -9.91
N ILE A 49 -0.68 13.84 -8.90
CA ILE A 49 -0.86 14.99 -8.01
C ILE A 49 0.39 15.87 -8.06
N ASN A 50 0.22 17.16 -7.78
CA ASN A 50 1.34 18.10 -7.74
C ASN A 50 2.36 17.67 -6.67
N PRO A 51 3.66 17.51 -7.00
CA PRO A 51 4.70 17.19 -6.03
C PRO A 51 4.86 18.20 -4.88
N ASN A 52 4.45 19.45 -5.11
CA ASN A 52 4.48 20.52 -4.11
C ASN A 52 3.19 20.60 -3.28
N ASP A 53 2.25 19.68 -3.47
CA ASP A 53 1.04 19.62 -2.66
C ASP A 53 1.40 19.34 -1.18
N SER A 54 0.74 20.05 -0.26
CA SER A 54 1.03 19.93 1.18
C SER A 54 0.86 18.50 1.72
N ALA A 55 -0.07 17.72 1.19
CA ALA A 55 -0.28 16.33 1.61
C ALA A 55 0.84 15.43 1.07
N VAL A 56 1.34 15.70 -0.14
CA VAL A 56 2.49 15.00 -0.74
C VAL A 56 3.76 15.27 0.06
N LEU A 57 4.02 16.54 0.40
CA LEU A 57 5.16 16.92 1.24
C LEU A 57 5.12 16.24 2.61
N LYS A 58 3.92 16.14 3.21
CA LYS A 58 3.74 15.45 4.49
C LYS A 58 3.92 13.93 4.37
N ALA A 59 3.43 13.32 3.30
CA ALA A 59 3.66 11.90 3.02
C ALA A 59 5.16 11.61 2.83
N ALA A 60 5.85 12.42 2.03
CA ALA A 60 7.31 12.33 1.83
C ALA A 60 8.06 12.46 3.16
N ARG A 61 7.68 13.42 4.02
CA ARG A 61 8.27 13.57 5.34
C ARG A 61 8.18 12.29 6.17
N HIS A 62 7.02 11.63 6.20
CA HIS A 62 6.85 10.37 6.91
C HIS A 62 7.68 9.22 6.30
N SER A 63 7.86 9.19 4.98
CA SER A 63 8.78 8.26 4.33
C SER A 63 10.23 8.47 4.78
N VAL A 64 10.67 9.72 4.91
CA VAL A 64 12.02 10.04 5.40
C VAL A 64 12.19 9.74 6.88
N GLU A 65 11.19 10.02 7.71
CA GLU A 65 11.19 9.61 9.11
C GLU A 65 11.31 8.09 9.26
N ARG A 66 10.57 7.34 8.43
CA ARG A 66 10.70 5.88 8.35
C ARG A 66 12.12 5.47 7.95
N PHE A 67 12.72 6.09 6.93
CA PHE A 67 14.12 5.84 6.53
C PHE A 67 15.10 6.07 7.68
N ASN A 68 14.99 7.22 8.35
CA ASN A 68 15.84 7.59 9.48
C ASN A 68 15.69 6.60 10.62
N ASN A 69 14.49 6.08 10.88
CA ASN A 69 14.26 5.10 11.92
C ASN A 69 14.84 3.71 11.57
N CYS A 70 14.82 3.33 10.29
CA CYS A 70 15.32 2.03 9.83
C CYS A 70 16.83 1.96 9.64
N THR A 71 17.48 3.11 9.50
CA THR A 71 18.91 3.19 9.25
C THR A 71 19.69 3.52 10.52
N ASN A 72 20.94 3.05 10.55
CA ASN A 72 21.89 3.28 11.64
C ASN A 72 22.88 4.43 11.31
N ASP A 73 22.56 5.31 10.36
CA ASP A 73 23.38 6.50 10.10
C ASP A 73 23.35 7.44 11.33
N ILE A 74 24.48 8.07 11.62
CA ILE A 74 24.61 9.02 12.74
C ILE A 74 23.90 10.35 12.45
N PHE A 75 23.72 10.67 11.17
CA PHE A 75 23.05 11.87 10.69
C PHE A 75 21.64 11.54 10.20
N LEU A 76 20.74 12.52 10.32
CA LEU A 76 19.40 12.42 9.75
C LEU A 76 19.42 12.71 8.24
N PHE A 77 18.51 12.08 7.52
CA PHE A 77 18.17 12.39 6.14
C PHE A 77 16.91 13.27 6.10
N LYS A 78 16.79 14.07 5.04
CA LYS A 78 15.66 14.95 4.74
C LYS A 78 15.28 14.82 3.27
N GLU A 79 14.01 14.96 2.94
CA GLU A 79 13.54 15.04 1.57
C GLU A 79 14.19 16.24 0.85
N SER A 80 14.87 16.01 -0.27
CA SER A 80 15.52 17.06 -1.06
C SER A 80 14.70 17.45 -2.28
N HIS A 81 14.07 16.49 -2.94
CA HIS A 81 13.27 16.73 -4.14
C HIS A 81 12.26 15.60 -4.36
N ILE A 82 11.02 15.94 -4.74
CA ILE A 82 9.99 14.96 -5.10
C ILE A 82 9.79 15.06 -6.62
N SER A 83 10.21 14.04 -7.36
CA SER A 83 10.18 14.05 -8.82
C SER A 83 8.84 13.61 -9.37
N ARG A 84 8.16 12.68 -8.69
CA ARG A 84 6.83 12.18 -9.09
C ARG A 84 5.97 11.88 -7.88
N ALA A 85 4.69 12.25 -7.97
CA ALA A 85 3.69 11.92 -6.97
C ALA A 85 2.40 11.46 -7.63
N LEU A 86 1.90 10.31 -7.20
CA LEU A 86 0.59 9.78 -7.56
C LEU A 86 -0.24 9.58 -6.28
N VAL A 87 -1.56 9.74 -6.40
CA VAL A 87 -2.51 9.49 -5.33
C VAL A 87 -3.62 8.56 -5.80
N GLN A 88 -4.01 7.65 -4.93
CA GLN A 88 -5.08 6.70 -5.16
C GLN A 88 -5.97 6.60 -3.92
N GLU A 89 -7.27 6.77 -4.12
CA GLU A 89 -8.26 6.38 -3.11
C GLU A 89 -8.36 4.86 -3.10
N GLY A 90 -8.20 4.26 -1.93
CA GLY A 90 -8.28 2.81 -1.77
C GLY A 90 -8.76 2.44 -0.38
N ASN A 91 -9.05 1.16 -0.19
CA ASN A 91 -9.19 0.59 1.14
C ASN A 91 -7.82 0.00 1.52
N VAL A 92 -7.38 0.15 2.77
CA VAL A 92 -6.09 -0.39 3.27
C VAL A 92 -6.03 -1.93 3.17
N LEU A 93 -7.12 -2.59 2.74
CA LEU A 93 -7.19 -4.01 2.43
C LEU A 93 -6.41 -4.47 1.19
N ASP A 94 -6.00 -3.56 0.29
CA ASP A 94 -5.43 -3.96 -1.01
C ASP A 94 -3.90 -4.13 -0.99
N THR A 95 -3.24 -4.04 0.17
CA THR A 95 -1.83 -4.44 0.28
C THR A 95 -1.75 -5.95 0.47
N GLU A 96 -1.68 -6.66 -0.66
CA GLU A 96 -1.29 -8.06 -0.70
C GLU A 96 0.08 -8.24 -0.01
N PRO A 97 0.24 -9.19 0.92
CA PRO A 97 1.55 -9.48 1.50
C PRO A 97 2.47 -9.97 0.38
N GLN A 98 3.42 -9.14 -0.05
CA GLN A 98 4.39 -9.56 -1.05
C GLN A 98 5.39 -10.53 -0.42
N SER A 99 5.07 -11.82 -0.50
CA SER A 99 6.03 -12.89 -0.26
C SER A 99 7.06 -12.95 -1.40
N HIS A 100 8.09 -12.11 -1.35
CA HIS A 100 9.21 -12.22 -2.28
C HIS A 100 10.58 -12.29 -1.59
N LEU A 101 11.26 -13.35 -2.02
CA LEU A 101 12.59 -13.83 -1.70
C LEU A 101 13.68 -12.74 -1.83
N GLY A 102 14.14 -12.19 -0.71
CA GLY A 102 15.52 -11.73 -0.47
C GLY A 102 16.09 -10.54 -1.26
N THR A 103 16.38 -9.43 -0.57
CA THR A 103 17.60 -8.60 -0.70
C THR A 103 17.71 -7.65 0.51
N LYS A 104 18.91 -7.41 1.06
CA LYS A 104 19.13 -6.73 2.35
C LYS A 104 19.02 -5.19 2.35
N ASN A 105 18.15 -4.60 1.52
CA ASN A 105 18.04 -3.14 1.36
C ASN A 105 16.67 -2.55 1.75
N TRP A 106 15.74 -3.39 2.17
CA TRP A 106 14.37 -2.97 2.49
C TRP A 106 14.27 -2.58 3.97
N CYS A 107 13.64 -1.43 4.23
CA CYS A 107 13.23 -1.04 5.57
C CYS A 107 12.14 -2.03 6.03
N HIS A 108 12.55 -3.18 6.59
CA HIS A 108 11.69 -4.34 6.78
C HIS A 108 10.31 -3.96 7.34
N GLU A 109 9.32 -4.35 6.55
CA GLU A 109 7.87 -4.30 6.73
C GLU A 109 7.50 -4.55 8.19
N GLN A 110 6.79 -3.59 8.79
CA GLN A 110 6.15 -3.84 10.08
C GLN A 110 4.85 -4.57 9.79
N ASP A 111 4.68 -5.76 10.38
CA ASP A 111 3.43 -6.50 10.39
C ASP A 111 2.30 -5.60 10.92
N GLN A 112 1.58 -4.92 10.02
CA GLN A 112 0.34 -4.26 10.38
C GLN A 112 -0.80 -5.25 10.24
N HIS A 113 -1.28 -5.71 11.39
CA HIS A 113 -2.63 -6.22 11.50
C HIS A 113 -3.59 -5.02 11.43
N GLU A 114 -3.99 -4.61 10.23
CA GLU A 114 -4.97 -3.54 10.05
C GLU A 114 -6.34 -4.09 9.64
N TRP A 115 -7.36 -3.53 10.28
CA TRP A 115 -8.78 -3.66 10.00
C TRP A 115 -9.18 -2.66 8.91
N ILE A 116 -10.21 -3.00 8.14
CA ILE A 116 -10.63 -2.28 6.93
C ILE A 116 -10.92 -0.79 7.20
N VAL A 117 -10.15 0.10 6.56
CA VAL A 117 -10.48 1.53 6.44
C VAL A 117 -10.24 2.03 5.02
N LYS A 118 -11.07 2.99 4.58
CA LYS A 118 -10.78 3.80 3.38
C LYS A 118 -9.47 4.60 3.61
N GLY A 119 -8.85 5.15 2.58
CA GLY A 119 -7.64 5.97 2.76
C GLY A 119 -7.12 6.52 1.44
N LEU A 120 -6.04 7.28 1.54
CA LEU A 120 -5.30 7.80 0.40
C LEU A 120 -3.92 7.14 0.36
N LYS A 121 -3.64 6.40 -0.71
CA LYS A 121 -2.33 5.84 -1.00
C LYS A 121 -1.56 6.83 -1.88
N TYR A 122 -0.44 7.32 -1.38
CA TYR A 122 0.52 8.12 -2.12
C TYR A 122 1.66 7.24 -2.62
N MET A 123 2.02 7.38 -3.89
CA MET A 123 3.17 6.70 -4.49
C MET A 123 4.16 7.78 -4.91
N LEU A 124 5.32 7.80 -4.28
CA LEU A 124 6.29 8.90 -4.36
C LEU A 124 7.62 8.40 -4.92
N ASP A 125 8.11 9.07 -5.94
CA ASP A 125 9.53 9.05 -6.29
C ASP A 125 10.17 10.33 -5.73
N MET A 126 11.15 10.18 -4.85
CA MET A 126 11.80 11.30 -4.20
C MET A 126 13.28 11.04 -3.96
N GLU A 127 14.05 12.11 -3.87
CA GLU A 127 15.43 12.10 -3.38
C GLU A 127 15.46 12.48 -1.91
N ILE A 128 16.31 11.79 -1.15
CA ILE A 128 16.61 12.14 0.24
C ILE A 128 18.10 12.44 0.39
N GLY A 129 18.43 13.51 1.10
CA GLY A 129 19.80 13.95 1.32
C GLY A 129 20.19 13.90 2.80
N ARG A 130 21.43 13.53 3.08
CA ARG A 130 22.00 13.57 4.43
C ARG A 130 22.12 15.02 4.92
N THR A 131 21.72 15.24 6.16
CA THR A 131 21.77 16.54 6.84
C THR A 131 22.94 16.65 7.82
N SER A 132 23.22 17.85 8.29
CA SER A 132 24.17 18.11 9.38
C SER A 132 23.65 17.71 10.76
N CYS A 133 22.33 17.51 10.90
CA CYS A 133 21.67 17.10 12.13
C CYS A 133 22.04 15.67 12.53
N LYS A 134 22.37 15.49 13.82
CA LYS A 134 22.61 14.16 14.40
C LYS A 134 21.31 13.56 14.95
N LYS A 135 21.13 12.25 14.77
CA LYS A 135 19.95 11.52 15.25
C LYS A 135 19.78 11.58 16.78
N THR A 136 20.87 11.67 17.53
CA THR A 136 20.87 11.70 19.01
C THR A 136 20.32 12.98 19.62
N GLN A 137 20.28 14.07 18.86
CA GLN A 137 19.84 15.38 19.36
C GLN A 137 18.32 15.58 19.22
N HIS A 138 17.62 14.62 18.61
CA HIS A 138 16.19 14.68 18.31
C HIS A 138 15.72 16.03 17.71
N PRO A 139 16.44 16.60 16.71
CA PRO A 139 16.05 17.87 16.12
C PRO A 139 14.79 17.71 15.25
N SER A 140 14.09 18.82 15.02
CA SER A 140 13.11 18.89 13.92
C SER A 140 13.82 18.87 12.57
N LEU A 141 13.36 18.01 11.65
CA LEU A 141 13.88 17.92 10.28
C LEU A 141 13.72 19.23 9.49
N ASP A 142 12.74 20.07 9.83
CA ASP A 142 12.54 21.36 9.15
C ASP A 142 13.76 22.27 9.29
N ASN A 143 14.46 22.19 10.43
CA ASN A 143 15.63 23.00 10.76
C ASN A 143 16.98 22.33 10.39
N CYS A 144 16.93 21.20 9.69
CA CYS A 144 18.12 20.46 9.31
C CYS A 144 18.58 20.81 7.89
N ASP A 145 19.73 21.45 7.79
CA ASP A 145 20.40 21.76 6.53
C ASP A 145 21.16 20.54 5.99
N PHE A 146 21.28 20.46 4.67
CA PHE A 146 22.05 19.40 4.01
C PHE A 146 23.56 19.51 4.30
N GLN A 147 24.25 18.37 4.25
CA GLN A 147 25.70 18.32 4.40
C GLN A 147 26.39 19.10 3.27
N THR A 148 27.26 20.04 3.65
CA THR A 148 28.11 20.80 2.71
C THR A 148 29.47 20.13 2.50
N ASN A 149 29.90 19.27 3.42
CA ASN A 149 31.14 18.51 3.29
C ASN A 149 30.94 17.38 2.26
N HIS A 150 31.65 17.45 1.13
CA HIS A 150 31.54 16.48 0.04
C HIS A 150 31.79 15.02 0.45
N THR A 151 32.61 14.77 1.48
CA THR A 151 32.86 13.41 1.99
C THR A 151 31.69 12.88 2.82
N LEU A 152 30.93 13.77 3.46
CA LEU A 152 29.74 13.45 4.24
C LEU A 152 28.45 13.62 3.43
N GLN A 153 28.51 14.24 2.25
CA GLN A 153 27.34 14.38 1.40
C GLN A 153 26.90 12.99 0.91
N ARG A 154 25.61 12.71 1.04
CA ARG A 154 25.02 11.46 0.56
C ARG A 154 23.58 11.70 0.18
N THR A 155 23.19 11.22 -0.98
CA THR A 155 21.83 11.29 -1.50
C THR A 155 21.40 9.90 -1.91
N PHE A 156 20.13 9.58 -1.67
CA PHE A 156 19.51 8.34 -2.15
C PHE A 156 18.30 8.68 -3.01
N SER A 157 18.07 7.89 -4.05
CA SER A 157 16.83 7.91 -4.81
C SER A 157 15.88 6.89 -4.21
N CYS A 158 14.68 7.31 -3.83
CA CYS A 158 13.72 6.48 -3.11
C CYS A 158 12.37 6.40 -3.80
N TYR A 159 11.78 5.20 -3.78
CA TYR A 159 10.37 4.96 -4.02
C TYR A 159 9.67 4.68 -2.68
N SER A 160 8.55 5.33 -2.43
CA SER A 160 7.76 5.08 -1.22
C SER A 160 6.28 5.02 -1.50
N GLU A 161 5.60 4.09 -0.84
CA GLU A 161 4.15 4.05 -0.76
C GLU A 161 3.72 4.45 0.64
N VAL A 162 2.87 5.46 0.74
CA VAL A 162 2.41 6.02 2.00
C VAL A 162 0.89 6.00 2.05
N TRP A 163 0.32 5.30 3.02
CA TRP A 163 -1.11 5.39 3.31
C TRP A 163 -1.36 6.51 4.30
N VAL A 164 -2.32 7.37 3.96
CA VAL A 164 -2.86 8.40 4.84
C VAL A 164 -4.30 8.02 5.14
N ILE A 165 -4.62 7.93 6.44
CA ILE A 165 -5.96 7.66 6.95
C ILE A 165 -6.44 8.92 7.68
N PRO A 166 -7.06 9.89 6.98
CA PRO A 166 -7.28 11.24 7.52
C PRO A 166 -8.10 11.28 8.81
N TRP A 167 -9.12 10.43 8.95
CA TRP A 167 -9.97 10.39 10.14
C TRP A 167 -9.30 9.78 11.37
N LEU A 168 -8.24 9.00 11.18
CA LEU A 168 -7.43 8.48 12.28
C LEU A 168 -6.16 9.32 12.52
N GLN A 169 -5.91 10.33 11.67
CA GLN A 169 -4.68 11.10 11.66
C GLN A 169 -3.43 10.21 11.57
N ARG A 170 -3.56 9.10 10.84
CA ARG A 170 -2.54 8.04 10.77
C ARG A 170 -1.83 8.04 9.42
N PHE A 171 -0.52 7.78 9.47
CA PHE A 171 0.36 7.61 8.32
C PHE A 171 1.05 6.27 8.43
N GLU A 172 1.10 5.54 7.34
CA GLU A 172 1.73 4.23 7.27
C GLU A 172 2.60 4.18 6.03
N VAL A 173 3.83 3.71 6.19
CA VAL A 173 4.82 3.62 5.10
C VAL A 173 5.14 2.14 4.88
N PRO A 174 4.24 1.36 4.26
CA PRO A 174 4.46 -0.06 4.02
C PRO A 174 5.64 -0.32 3.07
N VAL A 175 5.82 0.54 2.07
CA VAL A 175 6.89 0.40 1.08
C VAL A 175 7.83 1.60 1.16
N LEU A 176 9.12 1.28 1.33
CA LEU A 176 10.21 2.25 1.23
C LEU A 176 11.45 1.55 0.68
N HIS A 177 11.80 1.91 -0.55
CA HIS A 177 12.98 1.43 -1.25
C HIS A 177 13.88 2.61 -1.56
N CYS A 178 15.18 2.50 -1.27
CA CYS A 178 16.16 3.54 -1.55
C CYS A 178 17.43 2.93 -2.13
N GLN A 179 18.01 3.59 -3.14
CA GLN A 179 19.24 3.18 -3.83
C GLN A 179 20.28 4.31 -3.83
#